data_AF-A0A5J6KC54-F1
#
_entry.id   AF-A0A5J6KC54-F1
#
_cell.length_a   1.000
_cell.length_b   1.000
_cell.length_c   1.000
_cell.angle_alpha   90.00
_cell.angle_beta   90.00
_cell.angle_gamma   90.00
#
_symmetry.space_group_name_H-M   'P 1'
#
loop_
_entity.id
_entity.type
_entity.pdbx_description
1 polymer ?
#
loop_
_entity_poly.entity_id
_entity_poly.type
_entity_poly.pdbx_seq_one_letter_code
_entity_poly.pdbx_strand_id
1 'polypeptide(L)'
;ASNGLIVRDGGRVLVVDTAWTDDQTAQILNWIKQEINLPVALAVVTHAHQDKMGGMDALHAAGIATYANALSNQLAPQEGMVAAQHSLTFAANGWVEPATAPNFGPLKVFYPGPGHTSDNITVG
;
A
#
# COMPACT_ATOMS: atom_id res chain seq x y z
N ALA A 1 -4.74 -9.17 -14.89
CA ALA A 1 -3.34 -8.82 -14.59
C ALA A 1 -3.36 -7.65 -13.58
N SER A 2 -2.40 -7.60 -12.65
CA SER A 2 -2.26 -6.51 -11.68
C SER A 2 -0.83 -6.03 -11.68
N ASN A 3 -0.63 -4.73 -11.47
CA ASN A 3 0.66 -4.08 -11.38
C ASN A 3 0.74 -3.28 -10.08
N GLY A 4 1.94 -3.24 -9.51
CA GLY A 4 2.32 -2.38 -8.38
C GLY A 4 3.68 -1.72 -8.67
N LEU A 5 4.24 -1.02 -7.69
CA LEU A 5 5.52 -0.33 -7.82
C LEU A 5 6.47 -0.65 -6.66
N ILE A 6 7.76 -0.62 -6.98
CA ILE A 6 8.86 -0.65 -6.02
C ILE A 6 9.62 0.65 -6.18
N VAL A 7 9.65 1.49 -5.15
CA VAL A 7 10.20 2.85 -5.23
C VAL A 7 11.37 2.98 -4.27
N ARG A 8 12.56 3.29 -4.80
CA ARG A 8 13.74 3.59 -3.99
C ARG A 8 13.63 4.99 -3.40
N ASP A 9 13.88 5.09 -2.10
CA ASP A 9 13.93 6.35 -1.35
C ASP A 9 15.18 6.34 -0.46
N GLY A 10 16.30 6.84 -0.99
CA GLY A 10 17.59 6.81 -0.29
C GLY A 10 17.99 5.39 0.14
N GLY A 11 18.12 5.17 1.45
CA GLY A 11 18.51 3.89 2.05
C GLY A 11 17.36 2.91 2.31
N ARG A 12 16.19 3.11 1.72
CA ARG A 12 15.00 2.25 1.90
C ARG A 12 14.20 2.11 0.61
N VAL A 13 13.23 1.20 0.64
CA VAL A 13 12.25 0.95 -0.42
C VAL A 13 10.83 1.16 0.11
N LEU A 14 9.97 1.73 -0.73
CA LEU A 14 8.54 1.83 -0.54
C LEU A 14 7.85 0.93 -1.56
N VAL A 15 6.79 0.23 -1.15
CA VAL A 15 6.00 -0.63 -2.05
C VAL A 15 4.64 0.03 -2.28
N VAL A 16 4.16 0.00 -3.53
CA VAL A 16 2.78 0.39 -3.87
C VAL A 16 2.06 -0.85 -4.38
N ASP A 17 0.98 -1.22 -3.67
CA ASP A 17 0.17 -2.43 -3.83
C ASP A 17 0.90 -3.75 -3.54
N THR A 18 0.15 -4.75 -3.06
CA THR A 18 0.60 -6.15 -3.01
C THR A 18 0.48 -6.82 -4.38
N ALA A 19 0.89 -8.08 -4.47
CA ALA A 19 0.42 -8.97 -5.53
C ALA A 19 -0.96 -9.57 -5.16
N TRP A 20 -1.45 -10.54 -5.94
CA TRP A 20 -2.75 -11.19 -5.69
C TRP A 20 -2.79 -12.08 -4.45
N THR A 21 -1.64 -12.56 -4.00
CA THR A 21 -1.51 -13.51 -2.89
C THR A 21 -0.30 -13.20 -2.02
N ASP A 22 -0.29 -13.75 -0.82
CA ASP A 22 0.86 -13.71 0.09
C ASP A 22 2.11 -14.33 -0.53
N ASP A 23 2.00 -15.49 -1.19
CA ASP A 23 3.15 -16.15 -1.84
C ASP A 23 3.79 -15.25 -2.92
N GLN A 24 2.98 -14.59 -3.74
CA GLN A 24 3.49 -13.67 -4.76
C GLN A 24 4.09 -12.42 -4.13
N THR A 25 3.50 -11.90 -3.06
CA THR A 25 4.02 -10.73 -2.35
C THR A 25 5.33 -11.07 -1.63
N ALA A 26 5.45 -12.25 -1.04
CA ALA A 26 6.69 -12.75 -0.46
C ALA A 26 7.80 -12.92 -1.51
N GLN A 27 7.46 -13.35 -2.74
CA GLN A 27 8.42 -13.37 -3.85
C GLN A 27 8.92 -11.96 -4.20
N ILE A 28 8.04 -10.96 -4.24
CA ILE A 28 8.44 -9.55 -4.44
C ILE A 28 9.38 -9.08 -3.32
N LEU A 29 9.04 -9.34 -2.06
CA LEU A 29 9.89 -8.97 -0.92
C LEU A 29 11.27 -9.64 -0.97
N ASN A 30 11.31 -10.93 -1.32
CA ASN A 30 12.56 -11.67 -1.50
C ASN A 30 13.39 -11.12 -2.66
N TRP A 31 12.75 -10.76 -3.76
CA TRP A 31 13.41 -10.12 -4.90
C TRP A 31 13.99 -8.75 -4.53
N ILE A 32 13.25 -7.92 -3.80
CA ILE A 32 13.77 -6.63 -3.28
C ILE A 32 15.01 -6.87 -2.43
N LYS A 33 14.97 -7.87 -1.54
CA LYS A 33 16.11 -8.23 -0.70
C LYS A 33 17.33 -8.67 -1.52
N GLN A 34 17.14 -9.46 -2.57
CA GLN A 34 18.23 -10.01 -3.38
C GLN A 34 18.82 -8.97 -4.35
N GLU A 35 17.97 -8.23 -5.05
CA GLU A 35 18.39 -7.38 -6.18
C GLU A 35 18.56 -5.91 -5.81
N ILE A 36 17.80 -5.43 -4.83
CA ILE A 36 17.89 -4.03 -4.36
C ILE A 36 18.71 -3.95 -3.07
N ASN A 37 18.59 -4.96 -2.21
CA ASN A 37 19.28 -5.07 -0.93
C ASN A 37 19.12 -3.81 -0.04
N LEU A 38 17.90 -3.28 0.00
CA LEU A 38 17.48 -2.22 0.92
C LEU A 38 16.23 -2.67 1.68
N PRO A 39 16.03 -2.23 2.93
CA PRO A 39 14.84 -2.58 3.69
C PRO A 39 13.58 -1.96 3.07
N VAL A 40 12.49 -2.74 3.03
CA VAL A 40 11.16 -2.22 2.73
C VAL A 40 10.64 -1.53 4.00
N ALA A 41 10.49 -0.21 3.95
CA ALA A 41 10.10 0.55 5.13
C ALA A 41 8.59 0.60 5.34
N LEU A 42 7.83 0.70 4.25
CA LEU A 42 6.37 0.73 4.27
C LEU A 42 5.78 0.30 2.93
N ALA A 43 4.49 -0.01 2.94
CA ALA A 43 3.68 -0.20 1.75
C ALA A 43 2.42 0.67 1.79
N VAL A 44 2.01 1.17 0.62
CA VAL A 44 0.72 1.86 0.41
C VAL A 44 -0.12 1.01 -0.54
N VAL A 45 -1.36 0.70 -0.17
CA VAL A 45 -2.31 -0.04 -1.03
C VAL A 45 -3.40 0.90 -1.54
N THR A 46 -3.76 0.73 -2.80
CA THR A 46 -4.56 1.73 -3.52
C THR A 46 -6.06 1.58 -3.38
N HIS A 47 -6.58 0.37 -3.09
CA HIS A 47 -7.98 0.12 -2.78
C HIS A 47 -8.18 -1.32 -2.27
N ALA A 48 -9.35 -1.59 -1.69
CA ALA A 48 -9.74 -2.89 -1.14
C ALA A 48 -10.22 -3.89 -2.21
N HIS A 49 -9.30 -4.34 -3.07
CA HIS A 49 -9.48 -5.53 -3.90
C HIS A 49 -8.29 -6.48 -3.77
N GLN A 50 -8.53 -7.77 -4.06
CA GLN A 50 -7.52 -8.83 -3.91
C GLN A 50 -6.25 -8.57 -4.71
N ASP A 51 -6.36 -7.92 -5.86
CA ASP A 51 -5.20 -7.64 -6.70
C ASP A 51 -4.25 -6.58 -6.11
N LYS A 52 -4.70 -5.84 -5.09
CA LYS A 52 -3.96 -4.76 -4.40
C LYS A 52 -3.68 -5.03 -2.92
N MET A 53 -4.53 -5.84 -2.29
CA MET A 53 -4.48 -6.17 -0.86
C MET A 53 -4.45 -7.69 -0.57
N GLY A 54 -4.35 -8.54 -1.58
CA GLY A 54 -4.34 -9.99 -1.42
C GLY A 54 -3.07 -10.56 -0.76
N GLY A 55 -2.02 -9.76 -0.58
CA GLY A 55 -0.77 -10.15 0.06
C GLY A 55 -0.45 -9.44 1.37
N MET A 56 -1.47 -8.96 2.07
CA MET A 56 -1.31 -8.12 3.28
C MET A 56 -0.70 -8.89 4.45
N ASP A 57 -1.01 -10.18 4.60
CA ASP A 57 -0.43 -11.01 5.66
C ASP A 57 1.07 -11.20 5.45
N ALA A 58 1.54 -11.36 4.20
CA ALA A 58 2.98 -11.41 3.90
C ALA A 58 3.71 -10.11 4.29
N LEU A 59 3.09 -8.95 4.07
CA LEU A 59 3.67 -7.67 4.51
C LEU A 59 3.72 -7.57 6.03
N HIS A 60 2.66 -7.96 6.73
CA HIS A 60 2.58 -7.90 8.19
C HIS A 60 3.56 -8.89 8.85
N ALA A 61 3.67 -10.12 8.32
CA ALA A 61 4.62 -11.12 8.78
C ALA A 61 6.08 -10.67 8.60
N ALA A 62 6.35 -9.86 7.57
CA ALA A 62 7.65 -9.23 7.35
C ALA A 62 7.90 -7.97 8.21
N GLY A 63 6.93 -7.56 9.04
CA GLY A 63 7.03 -6.37 9.89
C GLY A 63 6.96 -5.04 9.12
N ILE A 64 6.39 -5.04 7.91
CA ILE A 64 6.30 -3.84 7.06
C ILE A 64 5.06 -3.03 7.47
N ALA A 65 5.25 -1.74 7.75
CA ALA A 65 4.15 -0.83 8.03
C ALA A 65 3.27 -0.64 6.79
N THR A 66 1.96 -0.82 6.94
CA THR A 66 1.01 -0.76 5.81
C THR A 66 0.03 0.40 5.97
N TYR A 67 -0.23 1.10 4.87
CA TYR A 67 -1.09 2.28 4.80
C TYR A 67 -2.12 2.13 3.69
N ALA A 68 -3.37 2.48 3.98
CA ALA A 68 -4.46 2.50 3.00
C ALA A 68 -5.40 3.66 3.30
N ASN A 69 -6.29 4.01 2.35
CA ASN A 69 -7.43 4.86 2.66
C ASN A 69 -8.23 4.25 3.83
N ALA A 70 -8.66 5.08 4.78
CA ALA A 70 -9.52 4.64 5.89
C ALA A 70 -10.73 3.81 5.40
N LEU A 71 -11.30 4.17 4.25
CA LEU A 71 -12.41 3.42 3.66
C LEU A 71 -11.96 2.03 3.15
N SER A 72 -10.77 1.90 2.57
CA SER A 72 -10.21 0.60 2.20
C SER A 72 -10.05 -0.31 3.42
N ASN A 73 -9.58 0.22 4.55
CA ASN A 73 -9.45 -0.55 5.79
C ASN A 73 -10.80 -1.00 6.35
N GLN A 74 -11.87 -0.24 6.11
CA GLN A 74 -13.23 -0.65 6.47
C GLN A 74 -13.78 -1.75 5.54
N LEU A 75 -13.46 -1.66 4.24
CA LEU A 75 -13.99 -2.57 3.22
C LEU A 75 -13.22 -3.91 3.17
N ALA A 76 -11.91 -3.91 3.36
CA ALA A 76 -11.08 -5.11 3.20
C ALA A 76 -11.59 -6.33 4.01
N PRO A 77 -11.97 -6.22 5.29
CA PRO A 77 -12.50 -7.36 6.04
C PRO A 77 -13.83 -7.89 5.51
N GLN A 78 -14.64 -7.04 4.87
CA GLN A 78 -15.93 -7.44 4.27
C GLN A 78 -15.72 -8.28 3.01
N GLU A 79 -14.60 -8.05 2.33
CA GLU A 79 -14.15 -8.78 1.13
C GLU A 79 -13.20 -9.95 1.47
N GLY A 80 -13.08 -10.31 2.76
CA GLY A 80 -12.23 -11.42 3.21
C GLY A 80 -10.72 -11.14 3.15
N MET A 81 -10.32 -9.88 3.09
CA MET A 81 -8.92 -9.43 3.09
C MET A 81 -8.52 -8.79 4.41
N VAL A 82 -7.20 -8.69 4.63
CA VAL A 82 -6.61 -8.06 5.81
C VAL A 82 -6.43 -6.57 5.58
N ALA A 83 -6.96 -5.75 6.50
CA ALA A 83 -6.81 -4.30 6.45
C ALA A 83 -5.35 -3.86 6.68
N ALA A 84 -4.99 -2.66 6.21
CA ALA A 84 -3.71 -2.06 6.56
C ALA A 84 -3.67 -1.65 8.04
N GLN A 85 -2.47 -1.60 8.61
CA GLN A 85 -2.25 -1.25 10.01
C GLN A 85 -2.55 0.22 10.31
N HIS A 86 -2.44 1.08 9.29
CA HIS A 86 -2.65 2.52 9.40
C HIS A 86 -3.66 3.01 8.37
N SER A 87 -4.56 3.88 8.81
CA SER A 87 -5.54 4.55 7.96
C SER A 87 -5.05 5.94 7.55
N LEU A 88 -5.11 6.21 6.26
CA LEU A 88 -4.91 7.53 5.67
C LEU A 88 -6.23 8.28 5.58
N THR A 89 -6.19 9.54 5.98
CA THR A 89 -7.28 10.50 5.80
C THR A 89 -6.87 11.53 4.76
N PHE A 90 -7.86 12.12 4.10
CA PHE A 90 -7.64 13.03 2.98
C PHE A 90 -8.41 14.31 3.22
N ALA A 91 -7.75 15.43 2.95
CA ALA A 91 -8.37 16.74 3.01
C ALA A 91 -9.42 16.91 1.91
N ALA A 92 -10.26 17.93 2.01
CA ALA A 92 -11.30 18.22 1.02
C ALA A 92 -10.77 18.42 -0.42
N ASN A 93 -9.49 18.77 -0.56
CA ASN A 93 -8.83 18.89 -1.86
C ASN A 93 -8.22 17.58 -2.38
N GLY A 94 -8.44 16.44 -1.70
CA GLY A 94 -8.00 15.11 -2.09
C GLY A 94 -6.57 14.74 -1.66
N TRP A 95 -5.76 15.67 -1.16
CA TRP A 95 -4.41 15.34 -0.69
C TRP A 95 -4.45 14.65 0.67
N VAL A 96 -3.54 13.69 0.87
CA VAL A 96 -3.40 13.01 2.16
C VAL A 96 -3.09 14.02 3.27
N GLU A 97 -3.73 13.86 4.42
CA GLU A 97 -3.50 14.73 5.57
C GLU A 97 -2.15 14.40 6.23
N PRO A 98 -1.29 15.40 6.50
CA PRO A 98 0.01 15.16 7.15
C PRO A 98 -0.08 14.48 8.52
N ALA A 99 -1.23 14.56 9.19
CA ALA A 99 -1.44 13.93 10.51
C ALA A 99 -1.53 12.41 10.45
N THR A 100 -1.90 11.84 9.30
CA THR A 100 -2.03 10.39 9.09
C THR A 100 -0.99 9.83 8.13
N ALA A 101 -0.30 10.71 7.38
CA ALA A 101 0.77 10.32 6.47
C ALA A 101 2.12 10.13 7.20
N PRO A 102 2.78 8.97 7.06
CA PRO A 102 4.20 8.86 7.37
C PRO A 102 5.02 9.65 6.34
N ASN A 103 6.35 9.67 6.52
CA ASN A 103 7.23 10.14 5.46
C ASN A 103 7.18 9.15 4.27
N PHE A 104 6.45 9.51 3.23
CA PHE A 104 6.33 8.77 1.96
C PHE A 104 7.46 9.07 0.96
N GLY A 105 8.51 9.79 1.36
CA GLY A 105 9.64 10.11 0.49
C GLY A 105 9.16 10.84 -0.78
N PRO A 106 9.46 10.34 -1.99
CA PRO A 106 9.08 11.00 -3.23
C PRO A 106 7.59 10.83 -3.59
N LEU A 107 6.87 9.92 -2.95
CA LEU A 107 5.49 9.59 -3.33
C LEU A 107 4.51 10.68 -2.92
N LYS A 108 3.60 11.01 -3.83
CA LYS A 108 2.46 11.88 -3.60
C LYS A 108 1.18 11.04 -3.60
N VAL A 109 0.50 10.99 -2.45
CA VAL A 109 -0.72 10.18 -2.27
C VAL A 109 -1.96 11.08 -2.35
N PHE A 110 -2.89 10.73 -3.24
CA PHE A 110 -4.05 11.55 -3.57
C PHE A 110 -5.32 10.70 -3.71
N TYR A 111 -6.40 11.14 -3.07
CA TYR A 111 -7.74 10.61 -3.22
C TYR A 111 -8.53 11.47 -4.22
N PRO A 112 -8.73 11.00 -5.47
CA PRO A 112 -9.45 11.75 -6.50
C PRO A 112 -10.98 11.74 -6.32
N GLY A 113 -11.48 11.04 -5.30
CA GLY A 113 -12.88 10.65 -5.20
C GLY A 113 -13.14 9.26 -5.80
N PRO A 114 -14.40 8.78 -5.71
CA PRO A 114 -14.79 7.50 -6.28
C PRO A 114 -14.53 7.41 -7.78
N GLY A 115 -14.03 6.25 -8.21
CA GLY A 115 -13.75 5.96 -9.62
C GLY A 115 -13.99 4.48 -9.92
N HIS A 116 -12.91 3.71 -9.96
CA HIS A 116 -12.99 2.24 -10.05
C HIS A 116 -13.66 1.65 -8.80
N THR A 117 -13.33 2.18 -7.63
CA THR A 117 -14.00 1.90 -6.35
C THR A 117 -14.28 3.19 -5.59
N SER A 118 -15.06 3.12 -4.51
CA SER A 118 -15.31 4.28 -3.67
C SER A 118 -14.11 4.70 -2.82
N ASP A 119 -13.13 3.81 -2.63
CA ASP A 119 -11.98 3.99 -1.77
C ASP A 119 -10.66 4.21 -2.53
N ASN A 120 -10.67 4.19 -3.87
CA ASN A 120 -9.45 4.24 -4.67
C ASN A 120 -8.60 5.49 -4.40
N ILE A 121 -7.30 5.29 -4.22
CA ILE A 121 -6.31 6.36 -4.18
C ILE A 121 -5.29 6.20 -5.31
N THR A 122 -4.59 7.28 -5.60
CA THR A 122 -3.51 7.33 -6.58
C THR A 122 -2.20 7.69 -5.89
N VAL A 123 -1.10 7.21 -6.46
CA VAL A 123 0.27 7.52 -6.03
C VAL A 123 1.07 7.96 -7.26
N GLY A 124 1.80 9.06 -7.16
CA GLY A 124 2.66 9.58 -8.23
C GLY A 124 3.84 10.42 -7.75
#